data_AF-A0A518GKY1-F1
#
_entry.id   AF-A0A518GKY1-F1
#
_cell.length_a   1.000
_cell.length_b   1.000
_cell.length_c   1.000
_cell.angle_alpha   90.00
_cell.angle_beta   90.00
_cell.angle_gamma   90.00
#
_symmetry.space_group_name_H-M   'P 1'
#
loop_
_entity.id
_entity.type
_entity.pdbx_description
1 polymer ?
#
loop_
_entity_poly.entity_id
_entity_poly.type
_entity_poly.pdbx_seq_one_letter_code
_entity_poly.pdbx_strand_id
1 'polypeptide(L)' 'MKIANKKLLRVKFDTAWTEKKVDKAFYEVRGKSSDGKTRDIKVAPDSTVMEVA' A
#
# COMPACT_ATOMS: atom_id res chain seq x y z
N MET A 1 -1.19 3.76 6.94
CA MET A 1 -2.46 3.60 6.17
C MET A 1 -3.06 4.91 5.61
N LYS A 2 -2.79 6.12 6.15
CA LYS A 2 -3.40 7.37 5.65
C LYS A 2 -3.19 7.62 4.14
N ILE A 3 -1.99 7.38 3.62
CA ILE A 3 -1.67 7.57 2.19
C ILE A 3 -2.42 6.56 1.32
N ALA A 4 -2.47 5.29 1.76
CA ALA A 4 -3.22 4.22 1.09
C ALA A 4 -4.70 4.58 0.93
N ASN A 5 -5.36 5.01 2.00
CA ASN A 5 -6.78 5.43 1.96
C ASN A 5 -7.01 6.66 1.07
N LYS A 6 -6.03 7.54 0.91
CA LYS A 6 -6.13 8.71 0.02
C LYS A 6 -5.98 8.33 -1.46
N LYS A 7 -5.14 7.35 -1.77
CA LYS A 7 -4.83 6.96 -3.16
C LYS A 7 -5.77 5.89 -3.70
N LEU A 8 -6.20 4.98 -2.84
CA LEU A 8 -7.06 3.85 -3.17
C LEU A 8 -8.38 3.99 -2.42
N LEU A 9 -9.26 4.81 -2.98
CA LEU A 9 -10.60 5.01 -2.45
C LEU A 9 -11.40 3.72 -2.53
N ARG A 10 -12.26 3.48 -1.54
CA ARG A 10 -13.16 2.31 -1.47
C ARG A 10 -12.42 0.96 -1.44
N VAL A 11 -11.16 0.96 -1.01
CA VAL A 11 -10.41 -0.26 -0.68
C VAL A 11 -10.47 -0.49 0.82
N LYS A 12 -10.86 -1.71 1.21
CA LYS A 12 -10.72 -2.18 2.59
C LYS A 12 -9.38 -2.89 2.69
N PHE A 13 -8.42 -2.25 3.34
CA PHE A 13 -7.12 -2.82 3.63
C PHE A 13 -7.18 -3.78 4.81
N ASP A 14 -6.57 -4.95 4.66
CA ASP A 14 -6.57 -6.03 5.66
C ASP A 14 -5.17 -6.59 5.94
N THR A 15 -4.21 -6.34 5.05
CA THR A 15 -2.86 -6.90 5.12
C THR A 15 -1.83 -5.78 4.97
N ALA A 16 -0.78 -5.81 5.79
CA ALA A 16 0.33 -4.89 5.68
C ALA A 16 1.65 -5.61 6.02
N TRP A 17 2.72 -5.27 5.30
CA TRP A 17 4.06 -5.77 5.58
C TRP A 17 5.13 -4.71 5.25
N THR A 18 6.33 -4.96 5.76
CA THR A 18 7.52 -4.17 5.42
C THR A 18 8.43 -5.01 4.53
N GLU A 19 8.78 -4.47 3.38
CA GLU A 19 9.78 -5.06 2.50
C GLU A 19 11.12 -4.34 2.74
N LYS A 20 12.16 -5.11 3.09
CA LYS A 20 13.52 -4.59 3.24
C LYS A 20 14.34 -5.00 2.02
N LYS A 21 14.90 -4.02 1.29
CA LYS A 21 15.86 -4.23 0.21
C LYS A 21 17.18 -3.55 0.58
N VAL A 22 18.19 -4.35 0.92
CA VAL A 22 19.55 -3.92 1.26
C VAL A 22 19.55 -2.78 2.29
N ASP A 23 19.49 -1.52 1.85
CA ASP A 23 19.53 -0.32 2.67
C ASP A 23 18.21 0.48 2.70
N LYS A 24 17.14 -0.04 2.08
CA LYS A 24 15.83 0.63 1.97
C LYS A 24 14.72 -0.22 2.58
N ALA A 25 13.87 0.41 3.37
CA ALA A 25 12.63 -0.18 3.84
C ALA A 25 11.45 0.41 3.06
N PHE A 26 10.51 -0.42 2.66
CA PHE A 26 9.25 -0.01 2.05
C PHE A 26 8.09 -0.60 2.84
N TYR A 27 6.99 0.13 2.89
CA TYR A 27 5.75 -0.30 3.50
C TYR A 27 4.76 -0.63 2.40
N GLU A 28 4.20 -1.83 2.47
CA GLU A 28 3.18 -2.26 1.52
C GLU A 28 1.89 -2.58 2.27
N VAL A 29 0.77 -2.18 1.68
CA VAL A 29 -0.56 -2.42 2.22
C VAL A 29 -1.45 -2.95 1.11
N ARG A 30 -2.12 -4.07 1.38
CA ARG A 30 -3.03 -4.75 0.44
C ARG A 30 -4.45 -4.81 1.00
N GLY A 31 -5.41 -4.78 0.09
CA GLY A 31 -6.82 -4.89 0.42
C GLY A 31 -7.68 -5.28 -0.78
N LYS A 32 -8.99 -5.26 -0.54
CA LYS A 32 -10.03 -5.50 -1.55
C LYS A 32 -10.84 -4.24 -1.84
N SER A 33 -11.01 -3.90 -3.11
CA SER A 33 -11.96 -2.88 -3.54
C SER A 33 -13.39 -3.42 -3.55
N SER A 34 -14.36 -2.50 -3.61
CA SER A 34 -15.79 -2.83 -3.66
C SER A 34 -16.20 -3.69 -4.87
N ASP A 35 -15.41 -3.68 -5.94
CA ASP A 35 -15.59 -4.54 -7.12
C ASP A 35 -14.91 -5.92 -6.98
N GLY A 36 -14.41 -6.26 -5.79
CA GLY A 36 -13.77 -7.54 -5.48
C GLY A 36 -12.32 -7.67 -5.94
N LYS A 37 -11.76 -6.65 -6.61
CA LYS A 37 -10.36 -6.67 -7.04
C LYS A 37 -9.42 -6.49 -5.85
N THR A 38 -8.27 -7.15 -5.94
CA THR A 38 -7.17 -6.89 -5.01
C THR A 38 -6.49 -5.60 -5.42
N ARG A 39 -6.19 -4.76 -4.44
CA ARG A 39 -5.44 -3.53 -4.62
C ARG A 39 -4.33 -3.46 -3.60
N ASP A 40 -3.17 -2.97 -4.00
CA ASP A 40 -2.07 -2.70 -3.07
C ASP A 40 -1.31 -1.42 -3.43
N ILE A 41 -0.58 -0.93 -2.42
CA ILE A 41 0.20 0.29 -2.52
C ILE A 41 1.50 0.14 -1.74
N LYS A 42 2.60 0.49 -2.39
CA LYS A 42 3.94 0.51 -1.83
C LYS A 42 4.39 1.94 -1.58
N VAL A 43 4.89 2.19 -0.38
CA VAL A 43 5.25 3.52 0.10
C VAL A 43 6.64 3.47 0.74
N ALA A 44 7.50 4.43 0.40
CA ALA A 44 8.80 4.62 1.02
C ALA A 44 8.68 5.33 2.40
N PRO A 45 9.74 5.36 3.22
CA PRO A 45 9.67 5.91 4.58
C PRO A 45 9.46 7.42 4.63
N ASP A 46 9.87 8.11 3.57
CA ASP A 46 9.62 9.53 3.33
C ASP A 46 8.18 9.82 2.85
N SER A 47 7.28 8.83 2.89
CA SER A 47 5.90 8.90 2.40
C SER A 47 5.75 8.99 0.88
N THR A 48 6.83 8.79 0.10
CA THR A 48 6.76 8.72 -1.35
C THR A 48 6.02 7.45 -1.80
N VAL A 49 5.02 7.60 -2.68
CA VAL A 49 4.31 6.46 -3.28
C VAL A 49 5.20 5.88 -4.37
N MET A 50 5.58 4.62 -4.23
CA MET A 50 6.44 3.91 -5.19
C MET A 50 5.61 3.17 -6.24
N GLU A 51 4.52 2.53 -5.81
CA GLU A 51 3.71 1.66 -6.66
C GLU A 51 2.25 1.64 -6.18
N VAL A 52 1.33 1.50 -7.13
CA VAL A 52 -0.12 1.28 -6.90
C VAL A 52 -0.59 0.24 -7.92
N ALA A 53 -1.15 -0.87 -7.43
CA ALA A 53 -1.71 -1.95 -8.24
C ALA A 53 -3.17 -2.22 -7.90
#